data_AF-A5N2G1-F1
#
_entry.id   AF-A5N2G1-F1
#
_cell.length_a   1.000
_cell.length_b   1.000
_cell.length_c   1.000
_cell.angle_alpha   90.00
_cell.angle_beta   90.00
_cell.angle_gamma   90.00
#
_symmetry.space_group_name_H-M   'P 1'
#
loop_
_entity.id
_entity.type
_entity.pdbx_description
1 polymer ?
#
loop_
_entity_poly.entity_id
_entity_poly.type
_entity_poly.pdbx_seq_one_letter_code
_entity_poly.pdbx_strand_id
1 'polypeptide(L)'
;MNRYEQLTEDLKEAYSKALEVRTNDDGGTCNFDSTFLILKRWQERKVLEAIEKAGLYCRSKTKWIGEGYMINTGGGQANNRTRIRDEFSKALSEKGYHVLHFDMMD
;
A
#
# COMPACT_ATOMS: atom_id res chain seq x y z
N MET A 1 -4.78 22.30 -1.37
CA MET A 1 -4.09 21.00 -1.41
C MET A 1 -4.32 20.38 -2.78
N ASN A 2 -3.26 20.02 -3.49
CA ASN A 2 -3.39 19.36 -4.80
C ASN A 2 -3.64 17.85 -4.61
N ARG A 3 -4.11 17.17 -5.65
CA ARG A 3 -4.47 15.73 -5.56
C ARG A 3 -3.30 14.81 -5.15
N TYR A 4 -2.05 15.20 -5.42
CA TYR A 4 -0.87 14.42 -5.05
C TYR A 4 -0.48 14.65 -3.59
N GLU A 5 -0.68 15.86 -3.07
CA GLU A 5 -0.57 16.14 -1.63
C GLU A 5 -1.65 15.36 -0.87
N GLN A 6 -2.89 15.35 -1.37
CA GLN A 6 -3.98 14.55 -0.78
C GLN A 6 -3.64 13.06 -0.77
N LEU A 7 -3.15 12.54 -1.90
CA LEU A 7 -2.68 11.16 -1.97
C LEU A 7 -1.58 10.88 -0.93
N THR A 8 -0.62 11.79 -0.76
CA THR A 8 0.47 11.62 0.21
C THR A 8 -0.07 11.51 1.64
N GLU A 9 -0.97 12.41 2.04
CA GLU A 9 -1.53 12.40 3.39
C GLU A 9 -2.47 11.20 3.61
N ASP A 10 -3.25 10.83 2.61
CA ASP A 10 -4.09 9.62 2.65
C ASP A 10 -3.27 8.35 2.82
N LEU A 11 -2.14 8.24 2.10
CA LEU A 11 -1.21 7.12 2.21
C LEU A 11 -0.55 7.08 3.60
N LYS A 12 -0.15 8.22 4.15
CA LYS A 12 0.42 8.30 5.51
C LYS A 12 -0.58 7.87 6.57
N GLU A 13 -1.81 8.37 6.48
CA GLU A 13 -2.86 8.05 7.44
C GLU A 13 -3.22 6.55 7.38
N ALA A 14 -3.39 6.02 6.16
CA ALA A 14 -3.63 4.60 5.94
C ALA A 14 -2.48 3.75 6.48
N TYR A 15 -1.24 4.16 6.25
CA TYR A 15 -0.07 3.43 6.73
C TYR A 15 0.05 3.47 8.25
N SER A 16 -0.19 4.62 8.87
CA SER A 16 -0.20 4.75 10.34
C SER A 16 -1.24 3.82 10.97
N LYS A 17 -2.48 3.82 10.46
CA LYS A 17 -3.54 2.90 10.93
C LYS A 17 -3.16 1.44 10.75
N ALA A 18 -2.57 1.11 9.60
CA ALA A 18 -2.12 -0.25 9.31
C ALA A 18 -1.01 -0.74 10.26
N LEU A 19 -0.15 0.15 10.75
CA LEU A 19 0.89 -0.23 11.71
C LEU A 19 0.35 -0.53 13.12
N GLU A 20 -0.82 0.00 13.49
CA GLU A 20 -1.45 -0.23 14.79
C GLU A 20 -1.95 -1.67 14.95
N VAL A 21 -2.26 -2.37 13.85
CA VAL A 21 -2.72 -3.77 13.89
C VAL A 21 -1.58 -4.79 14.00
N ARG A 22 -0.32 -4.32 14.02
CA ARG A 22 0.85 -5.20 14.18
C ARG A 22 0.88 -5.81 15.58
N THR A 23 1.15 -7.11 15.64
CA THR A 23 1.27 -7.86 16.91
C THR A 23 2.70 -8.36 17.14
N ASN A 24 3.05 -8.68 18.39
CA ASN A 24 4.36 -9.26 18.71
C ASN A 24 4.48 -10.76 18.37
N ASP A 25 3.39 -11.40 17.93
CA ASP A 25 3.37 -12.80 17.54
C ASP A 25 3.49 -12.90 16.01
N ASP A 26 4.72 -13.06 15.53
CA ASP A 26 5.02 -13.16 14.09
C ASP A 26 5.26 -14.62 13.67
N GLY A 27 4.38 -15.52 14.13
CA GLY A 27 4.29 -16.87 13.60
C GLY A 27 3.73 -16.85 12.18
N GLY A 28 4.45 -17.44 11.22
CA GLY A 28 3.95 -17.71 9.87
C GLY A 28 5.05 -17.67 8.80
N THR A 29 4.65 -17.90 7.55
CA THR A 29 5.53 -18.01 6.38
C THR A 29 5.92 -16.64 5.82
N CYS A 30 7.12 -16.50 5.26
CA CYS A 30 7.52 -15.26 4.59
C CYS A 30 6.59 -14.93 3.42
N ASN A 31 5.71 -13.93 3.57
CA ASN A 31 4.79 -13.49 2.52
C ASN A 31 5.31 -12.21 1.85
N PHE A 32 5.00 -12.01 0.57
CA PHE A 32 5.27 -10.78 -0.20
C PHE A 32 4.00 -9.95 -0.45
N ASP A 33 3.08 -9.97 0.51
CA ASP A 33 1.78 -9.29 0.39
C ASP A 33 1.96 -7.78 0.15
N SER A 34 1.22 -7.26 -0.82
CA SER A 34 1.30 -5.87 -1.27
C SER A 34 -0.08 -5.32 -1.59
N THR A 35 -0.22 -4.00 -1.58
CA THR A 35 -1.46 -3.32 -2.01
C THR A 35 -1.29 -2.81 -3.43
N PHE A 36 -2.18 -3.20 -4.34
CA PHE A 36 -2.16 -2.73 -5.71
C PHE A 36 -3.12 -1.55 -5.91
N LEU A 37 -2.57 -0.35 -6.06
CA LEU A 37 -3.34 0.89 -6.17
C LEU A 37 -3.54 1.30 -7.64
N ILE A 38 -4.80 1.52 -8.03
CA ILE A 38 -5.17 1.89 -9.41
C ILE A 38 -5.51 3.38 -9.47
N LEU A 39 -4.69 4.15 -10.21
CA LEU A 39 -4.88 5.59 -10.40
C LEU A 39 -4.91 5.96 -11.90
N LYS A 40 -6.11 5.99 -12.48
CA LYS A 40 -6.31 6.29 -13.90
C LYS A 40 -6.06 7.78 -14.19
N ARG A 41 -5.25 8.09 -15.22
CA ARG A 41 -4.93 9.48 -15.65
C ARG A 41 -4.12 10.30 -14.61
N TRP A 42 -3.34 9.61 -13.78
CA TRP A 42 -2.36 10.25 -12.89
C TRP A 42 -0.96 10.22 -13.51
N GLN A 43 -0.16 11.25 -13.23
CA GLN A 43 1.20 11.32 -13.71
C GLN A 43 2.10 10.46 -12.83
N GLU A 44 2.68 9.41 -13.40
CA GLU A 44 3.48 8.40 -12.69
C GLU A 44 4.55 9.01 -11.79
N ARG A 45 5.37 9.92 -12.32
CA ARG A 45 6.45 10.57 -11.54
C ARG A 45 5.93 11.20 -10.24
N LYS A 46 4.77 11.85 -10.29
CA LYS A 46 4.18 12.52 -9.12
C LYS A 46 3.51 11.55 -8.16
N VAL A 47 3.00 10.42 -8.66
CA VAL A 47 2.47 9.34 -7.82
C VAL A 47 3.60 8.67 -7.05
N LEU A 48 4.71 8.33 -7.72
CA LEU A 48 5.87 7.73 -7.06
C LEU A 48 6.46 8.66 -6.00
N GLU A 49 6.56 9.96 -6.30
CA GLU A 49 6.99 10.98 -5.34
C GLU A 49 6.04 11.07 -4.12
N ALA A 50 4.73 10.95 -4.32
CA ALA A 50 3.75 10.94 -3.24
C ALA A 50 3.86 9.68 -2.36
N ILE A 51 4.09 8.51 -2.98
CA ILE A 51 4.29 7.24 -2.27
C ILE A 51 5.57 7.30 -1.42
N GLU A 52 6.67 7.78 -2.00
CA GLU A 52 7.95 7.95 -1.30
C GLU A 52 7.83 8.92 -0.12
N LYS A 53 7.15 10.07 -0.32
CA LYS A 53 6.86 11.05 0.75
C LYS A 53 5.98 10.49 1.87
N ALA A 54 5.20 9.45 1.59
CA ALA A 54 4.42 8.74 2.60
C ALA A 54 5.23 7.69 3.38
N GLY A 55 6.53 7.52 3.07
CA GLY A 55 7.40 6.52 3.70
C GLY A 55 7.16 5.10 3.18
N LEU A 56 6.52 4.97 2.02
CA LEU A 56 6.18 3.70 1.39
C LEU A 56 7.08 3.44 0.19
N TYR A 57 7.15 2.18 -0.24
CA TYR A 57 7.93 1.79 -1.41
C TYR A 57 7.03 1.32 -2.56
N CYS A 58 7.31 1.81 -3.77
CA CYS A 58 6.76 1.31 -5.02
C CYS A 58 7.82 1.46 -6.11
N ARG A 59 8.12 0.37 -6.84
CA ARG A 59 9.16 0.37 -7.88
C ARG A 59 8.80 1.27 -9.07
N SER A 60 7.63 1.06 -9.65
CA SER A 60 7.11 1.80 -10.80
C SER A 60 5.65 1.45 -11.00
N LYS A 61 4.99 2.14 -11.94
CA LYS A 61 3.72 1.65 -12.46
C LYS A 61 3.95 0.30 -13.15
N THR A 62 3.04 -0.65 -12.93
CA THR A 62 3.05 -1.97 -13.57
C THR A 62 1.74 -2.20 -14.32
N LYS A 63 1.77 -3.14 -15.26
CA LYS A 63 0.64 -3.59 -16.08
C LYS A 63 0.24 -5.04 -15.85
N TRP A 64 0.84 -5.69 -14.85
CA TRP A 64 0.75 -7.14 -14.67
C TRP A 64 -0.65 -7.63 -14.27
N ILE A 65 -1.28 -7.02 -13.27
CA ILE A 65 -2.65 -7.32 -12.80
C ILE A 65 -3.66 -6.32 -13.38
N GLY A 66 -3.15 -5.24 -13.97
CA GLY A 66 -3.86 -4.06 -14.39
C GLY A 66 -2.89 -2.89 -14.42
N GLU A 67 -3.34 -1.70 -14.80
CA GLU A 67 -2.48 -0.51 -14.83
C GLU A 67 -2.52 0.21 -13.46
N GLY A 68 -1.48 0.07 -12.66
CA GLY A 68 -1.45 0.57 -11.27
C GLY A 68 -0.08 0.46 -10.59
N TYR A 69 -0.05 0.60 -9.28
CA TYR A 69 1.15 0.71 -8.46
C TYR A 69 1.14 -0.35 -7.37
N MET A 70 2.20 -1.15 -7.27
CA MET A 70 2.35 -2.15 -6.22
C MET A 70 3.07 -1.50 -5.03
N ILE A 71 2.28 -1.19 -4.00
CA ILE A 71 2.74 -0.53 -2.79
C ILE A 71 3.10 -1.57 -1.76
N ASN A 72 4.36 -1.54 -1.33
CA ASN A 72 4.85 -2.32 -0.22
C ASN A 72 4.82 -1.44 1.05
N THR A 73 4.03 -1.87 2.03
CA THR A 73 3.88 -1.21 3.33
C THR A 73 4.98 -1.60 4.31
N GLY A 74 5.77 -2.65 4.05
CA GLY A 74 6.75 -3.15 5.00
C GLY A 74 6.11 -3.54 6.34
N GLY A 75 6.88 -3.44 7.43
CA GLY A 75 6.31 -3.43 8.79
C GLY A 75 6.04 -4.77 9.47
N GLY A 76 6.32 -5.91 8.84
CA GLY A 76 6.19 -7.23 9.48
C GLY A 76 6.81 -8.37 8.65
N GLN A 77 7.09 -9.49 9.32
CA GLN A 77 7.20 -10.79 8.68
C GLN A 77 5.80 -11.42 8.64
N ALA A 78 5.65 -12.55 7.94
CA ALA A 78 4.52 -13.45 8.12
C ALA A 78 3.12 -12.80 8.20
N ASN A 79 2.33 -13.21 9.19
CA ASN A 79 0.94 -12.81 9.36
C ASN A 79 0.78 -11.31 9.66
N ASN A 80 1.79 -10.65 10.25
CA ASN A 80 1.73 -9.21 10.45
C ASN A 80 1.71 -8.47 9.11
N ARG A 81 2.43 -8.95 8.10
CA ARG A 81 2.41 -8.31 6.77
C ARG A 81 1.02 -8.37 6.14
N THR A 82 0.35 -9.51 6.23
CA THR A 82 -1.03 -9.69 5.75
C THR A 82 -1.99 -8.72 6.46
N ARG A 83 -1.93 -8.64 7.80
CA ARG A 83 -2.79 -7.74 8.60
C ARG A 83 -2.56 -6.26 8.26
N ILE A 84 -1.29 -5.85 8.14
CA ILE A 84 -0.93 -4.47 7.76
C ILE A 84 -1.46 -4.18 6.35
N ARG A 85 -1.28 -5.09 5.38
CA ARG A 85 -1.77 -4.91 4.01
C ARG A 85 -3.29 -4.80 3.95
N ASP A 86 -4.01 -5.62 4.71
CA ASP A 86 -5.48 -5.59 4.77
C ASP A 86 -5.99 -4.25 5.32
N GLU A 87 -5.46 -3.82 6.46
CA GLU A 87 -5.90 -2.56 7.08
C GLU A 87 -5.52 -1.35 6.21
N PHE A 88 -4.35 -1.37 5.58
CA PHE A 88 -3.91 -0.35 4.64
C PHE A 88 -4.85 -0.24 3.43
N SER A 89 -5.17 -1.38 2.81
CA SER A 89 -6.05 -1.44 1.64
C SER A 89 -7.48 -1.01 1.99
N LYS A 90 -7.97 -1.41 3.16
CA LYS A 90 -9.26 -0.99 3.68
C LYS A 90 -9.32 0.53 3.88
N ALA A 91 -8.32 1.12 4.55
CA ALA A 91 -8.26 2.56 4.79
C ALA A 91 -8.23 3.36 3.46
N LEU A 92 -7.52 2.88 2.44
CA LEU A 92 -7.53 3.49 1.11
C LEU A 92 -8.88 3.33 0.41
N SER A 93 -9.52 2.17 0.52
CA SER A 93 -10.85 1.93 -0.07
C SER A 93 -11.92 2.86 0.53
N GLU A 94 -11.90 3.06 1.86
CA GLU A 94 -12.81 3.96 2.57
C GLU A 94 -12.62 5.43 2.14
N LYS A 95 -11.40 5.80 1.74
CA LYS A 95 -11.07 7.11 1.15
C LYS A 95 -11.46 7.22 -0.32
N GLY A 96 -12.03 6.18 -0.92
CA GLY A 96 -12.51 6.15 -2.31
C GLY A 96 -11.45 5.75 -3.34
N TYR A 97 -10.30 5.24 -2.91
CA TYR A 97 -9.30 4.71 -3.85
C TYR A 97 -9.68 3.31 -4.31
N HIS A 98 -9.34 3.00 -5.57
CA HIS A 98 -9.51 1.66 -6.09
C HIS A 98 -8.23 0.86 -5.85
N VAL A 99 -8.31 -0.15 -4.97
CA VAL A 99 -7.20 -1.02 -4.61
C VAL A 99 -7.55 -2.49 -4.84
N LEU A 100 -6.53 -3.30 -5.10
CA LEU A 100 -6.61 -4.76 -5.10
C LEU A 100 -5.61 -5.32 -4.10
N HIS A 101 -5.97 -6.43 -3.48
CA HIS A 101 -5.07 -7.20 -2.63
C HIS A 101 -4.17 -8.08 -3.50
N PHE A 102 -2.87 -8.08 -3.21
CA PHE A 102 -1.92 -8.98 -3.84
C PHE A 102 -1.26 -9.85 -2.77
N ASP A 103 -1.48 -11.16 -2.88
CA ASP A 103 -0.99 -12.17 -1.95
C ASP A 103 -0.02 -13.10 -2.66
N MET A 104 1.18 -13.24 -2.07
CA MET A 104 2.20 -14.14 -2.56
C MET A 104 2.86 -14.81 -1.37
N MET A 105 2.62 -16.12 -1.24
CA MET A 105 3.35 -16.99 -0.33
C MET A 105 4.64 -17.46 -1.03
N ASP A 106 5.76 -17.37 -0.33
CA ASP A 106 7.03 -18.03 -0.72
C ASP A 106 7.06 -19.47 -0.18
#